data_AF-A2Z7G4-F1
#
_entry.id   AF-A2Z7G4-F1
#
_cell.length_a   1.000
_cell.length_b   1.000
_cell.length_c   1.000
_cell.angle_alpha   90.00
_cell.angle_beta   90.00
_cell.angle_gamma   90.00
#
_symmetry.space_group_name_H-M   'P 1'
#
loop_
_entity.id
_entity.type
_entity.pdbx_description
1 polymer ?
#
loop_
_entity_poly.entity_id
_entity_poly.type
_entity_poly.pdbx_seq_one_letter_code
_entity_poly.pdbx_strand_id
1 'polypeptide(L)'
;MAGDTTKPTESAIVGSTVTGHHLLHIARYSHTKDRLPNGCYMDSRPFTVGGNLWRIGYYPNGDVADASAYMAVMDAANSNTRQAHNLLD
;
A
#
# COMPACT_ATOMS: atom_id res chain seq x y z
N MET A 1 -58.58 -21.08 -14.41
CA MET A 1 -57.84 -19.86 -14.79
C MET A 1 -56.45 -19.99 -14.19
N ALA A 2 -55.43 -20.15 -15.04
CA ALA A 2 -54.05 -20.38 -14.63
C ALA A 2 -53.43 -19.10 -14.06
N GLY A 3 -52.73 -19.20 -12.92
CA GLY A 3 -52.07 -18.08 -12.27
C GLY A 3 -50.85 -17.62 -13.08
N ASP A 4 -50.87 -16.37 -13.53
CA ASP A 4 -49.69 -15.70 -14.05
C ASP A 4 -48.70 -15.47 -12.90
N THR A 5 -47.60 -16.22 -12.91
CA THR A 5 -46.52 -16.05 -11.93
C THR A 5 -45.37 -15.39 -12.68
N THR A 6 -45.36 -14.07 -12.69
CA THR A 6 -44.27 -13.29 -13.28
C THR A 6 -43.03 -13.50 -12.43
N LYS A 7 -42.00 -14.18 -12.98
CA LYS A 7 -40.74 -14.38 -12.27
C LYS A 7 -40.01 -13.04 -12.09
N PRO A 8 -39.51 -12.73 -10.87
CA PRO A 8 -38.74 -11.52 -10.67
C PRO A 8 -37.42 -11.58 -11.44
N THR A 9 -37.01 -10.46 -12.02
CA THR A 9 -35.71 -10.28 -12.64
C THR A 9 -34.69 -9.81 -11.60
N GLU A 10 -33.54 -10.46 -11.55
CA GLU A 10 -32.44 -10.14 -10.63
C GLU A 10 -31.20 -9.69 -11.42
N SER A 11 -30.43 -8.77 -10.84
CA SER A 11 -29.11 -8.38 -11.36
C SER A 11 -28.14 -8.19 -10.20
N ALA A 12 -26.84 -8.40 -10.45
CA ALA A 12 -25.80 -8.30 -9.43
C ALA A 12 -24.60 -7.48 -9.94
N ILE A 13 -24.01 -6.67 -9.06
CA ILE A 13 -22.68 -6.07 -9.27
C ILE A 13 -21.66 -7.02 -8.64
N VAL A 14 -20.88 -7.70 -9.48
CA VAL A 14 -19.83 -8.61 -9.04
C VAL A 14 -18.48 -7.90 -9.14
N GLY A 15 -17.90 -7.56 -7.98
CA GLY A 15 -16.52 -7.10 -7.92
C GLY A 15 -15.55 -8.28 -8.04
N SER A 16 -14.52 -8.16 -8.88
CA SER A 16 -13.41 -9.11 -8.88
C SER A 16 -12.37 -8.72 -7.83
N THR A 17 -11.80 -9.70 -7.13
CA THR A 17 -10.65 -9.46 -6.26
C THR A 17 -9.38 -9.58 -7.10
N VAL A 18 -8.61 -8.50 -7.17
CA VAL A 18 -7.29 -8.51 -7.82
C VAL A 18 -6.22 -8.67 -6.75
N THR A 19 -5.40 -9.71 -6.88
CA THR A 19 -4.23 -9.91 -6.03
C THR A 19 -2.96 -9.58 -6.80
N GLY A 20 -1.95 -9.07 -6.10
CA GLY A 20 -0.65 -8.72 -6.64
C GLY A 20 0.35 -8.52 -5.51
N HIS A 21 1.64 -8.60 -5.81
CA HIS A 21 2.69 -8.40 -4.83
C HIS A 21 3.84 -7.57 -5.43
N HIS A 22 4.53 -6.84 -4.57
CA HIS A 22 5.75 -6.11 -4.91
C HIS A 22 6.84 -6.45 -3.91
N LEU A 23 7.99 -6.90 -4.41
CA LEU A 23 9.14 -7.25 -3.59
C LEU A 23 10.10 -6.06 -3.53
N LEU A 24 10.17 -5.41 -2.36
CA LEU A 24 11.14 -4.36 -2.08
C LEU A 24 12.43 -4.97 -1.52
N HIS A 25 13.52 -4.84 -2.26
CA HIS A 25 14.85 -5.23 -1.79
C HIS A 25 15.64 -3.99 -1.35
N ILE A 26 16.01 -3.95 -0.06
CA ILE A 26 16.86 -2.92 0.53
C ILE A 26 18.28 -3.47 0.70
N ALA A 27 19.16 -3.15 -0.25
CA ALA A 27 20.57 -3.52 -0.15
C ALA A 27 21.32 -2.56 0.79
N ARG A 28 22.28 -3.09 1.56
CA ARG A 28 23.16 -2.32 2.47
C ARG A 28 22.38 -1.46 3.49
N TYR A 29 21.40 -2.07 4.16
CA TYR A 29 20.53 -1.42 5.13
C TYR A 29 21.27 -0.55 6.16
N SER A 30 22.35 -1.03 6.78
CA SER A 30 23.09 -0.24 7.78
C SER A 30 23.61 1.07 7.17
N HIS A 31 24.14 1.02 5.96
CA HIS A 31 24.63 2.22 5.26
C HIS A 31 23.50 3.18 4.88
N THR A 32 22.32 2.69 4.50
CA THR A 32 21.17 3.57 4.25
C THR A 32 20.65 4.20 5.54
N LYS A 33 20.67 3.45 6.65
CA LYS A 33 20.31 3.92 7.97
C LYS A 33 21.26 4.98 8.51
N ASP A 34 22.57 4.84 8.29
CA ASP A 34 23.56 5.83 8.72
C ASP A 34 23.47 7.14 7.91
N ARG A 35 23.05 7.06 6.63
CA ARG A 35 23.00 8.23 5.73
C ARG A 35 21.70 9.02 5.78
N LEU A 36 20.58 8.39 6.11
CA LEU A 36 19.27 9.04 6.13
C LEU A 36 18.96 9.53 7.55
N PRO A 37 18.84 10.84 7.79
CA PRO A 37 18.40 11.34 9.10
C PRO A 37 16.98 10.88 9.48
N ASN A 38 16.59 11.02 10.76
CA ASN A 38 15.18 10.91 11.15
C ASN A 38 14.32 11.87 10.31
N GLY A 39 13.11 11.44 9.95
CA GLY A 39 12.21 12.23 9.09
C GLY A 39 12.55 12.13 7.59
N CYS A 40 13.68 11.54 7.22
CA CYS A 40 14.05 11.32 5.81
C CYS A 40 13.72 9.90 5.36
N TYR A 41 13.34 9.77 4.08
CA TYR A 41 12.97 8.49 3.49
C TYR A 41 13.48 8.33 2.05
N MET A 42 13.40 7.10 1.56
CA MET A 42 13.57 6.77 0.14
C MET A 42 12.32 6.06 -0.37
N ASP A 43 11.91 6.37 -1.59
CA ASP A 43 10.80 5.69 -2.25
C ASP A 43 11.26 4.48 -3.06
N SER A 44 10.40 3.46 -3.09
CA SER A 44 10.45 2.41 -4.11
C SER A 44 10.16 2.98 -5.50
N ARG A 45 10.45 2.17 -6.52
CA ARG A 45 9.85 2.41 -7.84
C ARG A 45 8.32 2.27 -7.73
N PRO A 46 7.56 3.04 -8.52
CA PRO A 46 6.11 2.89 -8.54
C PRO A 46 5.73 1.51 -9.11
N PHE A 47 4.63 0.95 -8.61
CA PHE A 47 4.11 -0.36 -9.05
C PHE A 47 2.58 -0.36 -9.05
N THR A 48 1.98 -1.21 -9.89
CA THR A 48 0.52 -1.24 -10.07
C THR A 48 -0.07 -2.51 -9.48
N VAL A 49 -1.06 -2.36 -8.58
CA VAL A 49 -1.85 -3.46 -8.02
C VAL A 49 -3.29 -2.99 -7.85
N GLY A 50 -4.25 -3.82 -8.27
CA GLY A 50 -5.68 -3.50 -8.12
C GLY A 50 -6.12 -2.24 -8.87
N GLY A 51 -5.47 -1.90 -9.98
CA GLY A 51 -5.76 -0.70 -10.78
C GLY A 51 -5.21 0.61 -10.22
N ASN A 52 -4.51 0.58 -9.07
CA ASN A 52 -3.91 1.75 -8.45
C ASN A 52 -2.39 1.75 -8.61
N LEU A 53 -1.80 2.95 -8.73
CA LEU A 53 -0.35 3.14 -8.77
C LEU A 53 0.16 3.45 -7.36
N TRP A 54 1.01 2.58 -6.85
CA TRP A 54 1.52 2.62 -5.48
C TRP A 54 3.01 2.91 -5.45
N ARG A 55 3.50 3.40 -4.29
CA ARG A 55 4.91 3.41 -3.89
C ARG A 55 5.03 2.94 -2.45
N ILE A 56 6.22 2.47 -2.09
CA ILE A 56 6.59 2.21 -0.70
C ILE A 56 7.63 3.26 -0.28
N GLY A 57 7.33 4.03 0.76
CA GLY A 57 8.28 4.92 1.42
C GLY A 57 8.99 4.19 2.55
N TYR A 58 10.32 4.19 2.53
CA TYR A 58 11.18 3.54 3.52
C TYR A 58 11.86 4.57 4.42
N TYR A 59 11.56 4.50 5.73
CA TYR A 59 12.04 5.41 6.77
C TYR A 59 12.96 4.64 7.72
N PRO A 60 14.28 4.57 7.48
CA PRO A 60 15.20 3.74 8.27
C PRO A 60 15.33 4.15 9.74
N ASN A 61 15.08 5.43 10.04
CA ASN A 61 15.19 5.99 11.39
C ASN A 61 13.86 6.59 11.86
N GLY A 62 12.75 6.16 11.27
CA GLY A 62 11.44 6.70 11.57
C GLY A 62 11.25 8.13 11.05
N ASP A 63 10.09 8.67 11.35
CA ASP A 63 9.63 9.97 10.84
C ASP A 63 9.65 11.07 11.89
N VAL A 64 9.52 10.68 13.15
CA VAL A 64 9.65 11.57 14.29
C VAL A 64 10.84 11.14 15.15
N ALA A 65 11.29 12.03 16.04
CA ALA A 65 12.27 11.67 17.05
C ALA A 65 11.78 10.44 17.85
N ASP A 66 12.69 9.52 18.15
CA ASP A 66 12.44 8.26 18.87
C ASP A 66 11.54 7.23 18.16
N ALA A 67 11.09 7.48 16.93
CA ALA A 67 10.42 6.46 16.12
C ALA A 67 11.41 5.40 15.62
N SER A 68 10.96 4.14 15.61
CA SER A 68 11.68 3.04 14.98
C SER A 68 11.55 3.09 13.45
N ALA A 69 12.33 2.27 12.76
CA ALA A 69 12.24 2.14 11.31
C ALA A 69 10.83 1.66 10.89
N TYR A 70 10.27 2.24 9.83
CA TYR A 70 9.00 1.78 9.28
C TYR A 70 8.94 1.92 7.75
N MET A 71 7.94 1.28 7.15
CA MET A 71 7.58 1.40 5.74
C MET A 71 6.12 1.84 5.62
N ALA A 72 5.83 2.68 4.64
CA ALA A 72 4.47 3.12 4.33
C ALA A 72 4.14 2.83 2.86
N VAL A 73 2.94 2.33 2.59
CA VAL A 73 2.41 2.23 1.24
C VAL A 73 1.62 3.49 0.94
N MET A 74 1.93 4.14 -0.17
CA MET A 74 1.37 5.44 -0.54
C MET A 74 0.85 5.37 -1.97
N ASP A 75 -0.24 6.10 -2.23
CA ASP A 75 -0.69 6.37 -3.58
C ASP A 75 0.37 7.24 -4.29
N ALA A 76 0.89 6.76 -5.41
CA ALA A 76 1.94 7.44 -6.15
C ALA A 76 1.47 8.74 -6.80
N ALA A 77 0.17 8.91 -7.02
CA ALA A 77 -0.45 10.12 -7.55
C ALA A 77 -0.81 11.12 -6.44
N ASN A 78 -0.91 10.68 -5.18
CA ASN A 78 -1.19 11.54 -4.04
C ASN A 78 -0.26 11.23 -2.86
N SER A 79 0.90 11.89 -2.84
CA SER A 79 1.96 11.75 -1.83
C SER A 79 1.58 12.18 -0.40
N ASN A 80 0.29 12.47 -0.13
CA ASN A 80 -0.20 12.92 1.18
C ASN A 80 -0.89 11.82 2.02
N THR A 81 -1.14 10.62 1.48
CA THR A 81 -1.86 9.57 2.24
C THR A 81 -0.89 8.66 3.01
N ARG A 82 -0.72 8.91 4.32
CA ARG A 82 0.09 8.10 5.23
C ARG A 82 -0.75 6.97 5.85
N GLN A 83 -0.69 5.76 5.31
CA GLN A 83 -1.03 4.56 6.08
C GLN A 83 0.27 3.89 6.51
N ALA A 84 0.68 4.15 7.76
CA ALA A 84 1.78 3.45 8.41
C ALA A 84 1.21 2.19 9.09
N HIS A 85 1.60 1.01 8.62
CA HIS A 85 1.44 -0.22 9.39
C HIS A 85 2.74 -0.44 10.18
N ASN A 86 2.67 -0.37 11.51
CA ASN A 86 3.78 -0.69 12.39
C ASN A 86 4.10 -2.19 12.23
N LEU A 87 5.24 -2.51 11.63
CA LEU A 87 5.74 -3.87 11.50
C LEU A 87 6.55 -4.23 12.74
N LEU A 88 5.87 -4.58 13.83
CA LEU A 88 6.40 -5.38 14.94
C LEU A 88 5.23 -6.18 15.55
N ASP A 89 5.04 -7.40 15.06
CA ASP A 89 4.61 -8.58 15.82
C ASP A 89 5.74 -9.61 15.72
#